data_AF-A0A7R9WHW5-F1
#
_entry.id   AF-A0A7R9WHW5-F1
#
_cell.length_a   1.000
_cell.length_b   1.000
_cell.length_c   1.000
_cell.angle_alpha   90.00
_cell.angle_beta   90.00
_cell.angle_gamma   90.00
#
_symmetry.space_group_name_H-M   'P 1'
#
loop_
_entity.id
_entity.type
_entity.pdbx_description
1 polymer ?
#
loop_
_entity_poly.entity_id
_entity_poly.type
_entity_poly.pdbx_seq_one_letter_code
_entity_poly.pdbx_strand_id
1 'polypeptide(L)'
;MGLFECDFQSVQLPVWTDPDTQLNHGLAYFASNYFWAKDPCLIRVKVKSDNGYAAVVYEPSDYHEKEYHVDDNNRNYFKVYWEGDGSYPSPDNNCGEGLCTNLSGGGCLCDTSVSTSRVFSGMPNSAEEVLSKLRMGALDPVAHDLAEEGYAAEPQTVTGVTAYTINGSYDKDAIFGVEDARTGRTLYFKNAVETVHIVDSSSGFSFRNAPTFMSLVPSEATVRDAQFETEAVLEHYFYQPSTAPFVAMRMIQRLVSSNPVPRYVEAVAEAFRTGMYTSAAGDLFGDGVYGNMGATIAAVLLDREARTPLLDADPSTGALKEPIVKVLGLMRSMEYEHYLQFPRLELWNMQDKIGQMSHEFPSVFSFFLPEHTPNGRIGEAGLVGPEEMLLDMPKTVSLLNGMFSMAKYGLGDCNGGFGNWRHGMDWSGCNSEGLYIRAQGHLNFTSSGSSAQVVNDLATLLTAGRLGAGSRALISAEYDAASDAAEGLRLAQQLVAVSPEFHSTNIVKPSGLPRPPPVAPQATGTDYKAIVYLMFAGGCDSYNMLAPKECAAKDLYSEYNTVREQVALAPGELLSISATDQICEVFGVHENLPNVAQMYNEGDLL
;
A
#
# COMPACT_ATOMS: atom_id res chain seq x y z
N MET A 1 27.03 -14.93 13.53
CA MET A 1 26.86 -15.84 14.68
C MET A 1 25.45 -16.41 14.65
N GLY A 2 25.25 -17.64 15.10
CA GLY A 2 23.93 -18.26 15.19
C GLY A 2 23.15 -17.82 16.43
N LEU A 3 21.82 -17.81 16.36
CA LEU A 3 20.91 -17.38 17.43
C LEU A 3 21.05 -18.19 18.73
N PHE A 4 21.39 -19.48 18.62
CA PHE A 4 21.60 -20.39 19.76
C PHE A 4 23.07 -20.57 20.17
N GLU A 5 23.99 -19.74 19.67
CA GLU A 5 25.38 -19.74 20.14
C GLU A 5 25.57 -18.77 21.31
N CYS A 6 26.47 -19.12 22.21
CA CYS A 6 26.86 -18.28 23.34
C CYS A 6 28.19 -17.55 23.08
N ASP A 7 28.18 -16.30 22.57
CA ASP A 7 29.35 -15.39 22.60
C ASP A 7 29.22 -14.33 23.70
N PHE A 8 28.70 -14.69 24.88
CA PHE A 8 28.90 -13.86 26.06
C PHE A 8 30.37 -13.97 26.52
N GLN A 9 31.32 -13.49 25.71
CA GLN A 9 32.73 -13.36 26.10
C GLN A 9 32.93 -12.08 26.88
N SER A 10 32.96 -12.28 28.19
CA SER A 10 33.33 -11.38 29.25
C SER A 10 34.64 -10.60 29.06
N VAL A 11 34.62 -9.29 29.31
CA VAL A 11 35.83 -8.47 29.52
C VAL A 11 35.81 -7.87 30.93
N GLN A 12 36.87 -8.12 31.69
CA GLN A 12 37.16 -7.47 32.96
C GLN A 12 37.93 -6.16 32.67
N LEU A 13 37.54 -5.04 33.28
CA LEU A 13 38.43 -3.86 33.37
C LEU A 13 38.51 -3.33 34.81
N PRO A 14 39.66 -2.76 35.19
CA PRO A 14 40.08 -2.60 36.57
C PRO A 14 39.29 -1.51 37.27
N VAL A 15 39.05 -1.74 38.56
CA VAL A 15 38.52 -0.78 39.52
C VAL A 15 39.35 0.51 39.47
N TRP A 16 38.82 1.55 38.83
CA TRP A 16 39.22 2.93 39.09
C TRP A 16 38.27 3.49 40.14
N THR A 17 38.71 3.50 41.39
CA THR A 17 38.12 4.34 42.43
C THR A 17 38.60 5.77 42.20
N ASP A 18 37.78 6.60 41.55
CA ASP A 18 37.88 8.05 41.68
C ASP A 18 36.95 8.50 42.83
N PRO A 19 37.46 9.08 43.93
CA PRO A 19 36.63 9.48 45.08
C PRO A 19 35.78 10.74 44.86
N ASP A 20 35.95 11.48 43.76
CA ASP A 20 35.54 12.90 43.72
C ASP A 20 34.32 13.27 42.84
N THR A 21 33.44 12.32 42.48
CA THR A 21 32.18 12.66 41.77
C THR A 21 30.91 12.19 42.48
N GLN A 22 30.43 13.01 43.43
CA GLN A 22 29.06 12.94 43.98
C GLN A 22 28.01 13.55 43.03
N LEU A 23 27.96 13.16 41.76
CA LEU A 23 26.94 13.64 40.82
C LEU A 23 26.55 12.52 39.83
N ASN A 24 25.53 11.73 40.22
CA ASN A 24 24.49 11.08 39.38
C ASN A 24 24.02 9.73 39.93
N HIS A 25 23.28 9.74 41.04
CA HIS A 25 22.57 8.56 41.56
C HIS A 25 21.26 8.22 40.80
N GLY A 26 21.22 8.42 39.47
CA GLY A 26 20.00 8.20 38.67
C GLY A 26 20.18 7.56 37.29
N LEU A 27 21.43 7.41 36.82
CA LEU A 27 21.70 6.88 35.47
C LEU A 27 22.73 5.74 35.44
N ALA A 28 23.31 5.38 36.60
CA ALA A 28 24.28 4.29 36.70
C ALA A 28 23.65 2.88 36.66
N TYR A 29 22.33 2.76 36.81
CA TYR A 29 21.63 1.46 36.79
C TYR A 29 21.58 0.82 35.39
N PHE A 30 21.79 1.62 34.34
CA PHE A 30 21.85 1.15 32.95
C PHE A 30 23.27 0.91 32.44
N ALA A 31 24.29 1.12 33.28
CA ALA A 31 25.68 0.89 32.91
C ALA A 31 26.07 -0.54 33.33
N SER A 32 26.08 -1.44 32.35
CA SER A 32 26.51 -2.85 32.38
C SER A 32 25.57 -3.89 33.03
N ASN A 33 24.67 -4.46 32.22
CA ASN A 33 23.94 -5.72 32.50
C ASN A 33 24.86 -6.98 32.38
N TYR A 34 26.16 -6.84 32.64
CA TYR A 34 27.06 -7.99 32.60
C TYR A 34 27.13 -8.64 33.99
N PHE A 35 26.56 -9.83 34.10
CA PHE A 35 26.67 -10.66 35.29
C PHE A 35 27.42 -11.94 34.93
N TRP A 36 28.42 -12.28 35.74
CA TRP A 36 29.13 -13.54 35.61
C TRP A 36 28.29 -14.66 36.21
N ALA A 37 27.60 -15.43 35.38
CA ALA A 37 26.98 -16.67 35.79
C ALA A 37 28.04 -17.79 35.83
N LYS A 38 28.00 -18.64 36.86
CA LYS A 38 28.79 -19.88 36.90
C LYS A 38 28.12 -21.01 36.13
N ASP A 39 26.94 -20.76 35.59
CA ASP A 39 26.13 -21.75 34.91
C ASP A 39 26.71 -22.11 33.54
N PRO A 40 26.55 -23.37 33.11
CA PRO A 40 26.78 -23.71 31.72
C PRO A 40 25.88 -22.86 30.82
N CYS A 41 26.41 -22.36 29.71
CA CYS A 41 25.65 -21.57 28.77
C CYS A 41 24.68 -22.44 27.98
N LEU A 42 23.49 -22.66 28.54
CA LEU A 42 22.42 -23.45 27.94
C LEU A 42 21.29 -22.53 27.48
N ILE A 43 21.25 -22.30 26.17
CA ILE A 43 20.09 -21.69 25.52
C ILE A 43 19.06 -22.80 25.28
N ARG A 44 17.82 -22.58 25.71
CA ARG A 44 16.69 -23.49 25.55
C ARG A 44 15.80 -23.01 24.41
N VAL A 45 14.98 -23.91 23.88
CA VAL A 45 13.98 -23.57 22.88
C VAL A 45 12.59 -23.90 23.39
N LYS A 46 11.69 -22.94 23.22
CA LYS A 46 10.26 -23.13 23.42
C LYS A 46 9.60 -23.36 22.07
N VAL A 47 8.94 -24.50 21.92
CA VAL A 47 8.26 -24.93 20.69
C VAL A 47 6.76 -24.74 20.83
N LYS A 48 6.18 -23.99 19.89
CA LYS A 48 4.74 -23.72 19.83
C LYS A 48 3.99 -24.92 19.25
N SER A 49 2.92 -25.36 19.92
CA SER A 49 2.24 -26.61 19.59
C SER A 49 1.45 -26.63 18.28
N ASP A 50 1.03 -25.47 17.77
CA ASP A 50 0.17 -25.35 16.59
C ASP A 50 0.94 -25.41 15.27
N ASN A 51 2.17 -24.89 15.25
CA ASN A 51 2.92 -24.69 14.03
C ASN A 51 4.42 -25.00 14.14
N GLY A 52 4.87 -25.47 15.30
CA GLY A 52 6.28 -25.81 15.55
C GLY A 52 7.22 -24.61 15.56
N TYR A 53 6.71 -23.38 15.71
CA TYR A 53 7.56 -22.19 15.80
C TYR A 53 8.40 -22.22 17.07
N ALA A 54 9.61 -21.68 16.99
CA ALA A 54 10.56 -21.66 18.09
C ALA A 54 10.60 -20.28 18.74
N ALA A 55 10.85 -20.23 20.03
CA ALA A 55 11.23 -19.03 20.78
C ALA A 55 12.45 -19.36 21.62
N VAL A 56 13.39 -18.40 21.71
CA VAL A 56 14.61 -18.56 22.51
C VAL A 56 14.25 -18.38 23.98
N VAL A 57 14.79 -19.25 24.84
CA VAL A 57 14.67 -19.13 26.30
C VAL A 57 16.05 -19.26 26.93
N TYR A 58 16.41 -18.36 27.84
CA TYR A 58 17.65 -18.42 28.60
C TYR A 58 17.35 -18.22 30.09
N GLU A 59 17.72 -19.19 30.91
CA GLU A 59 17.41 -19.21 32.35
C GLU A 59 18.66 -19.59 33.17
N PRO A 60 19.54 -18.61 33.47
CA PRO A 60 20.65 -18.83 34.40
C PRO A 60 20.15 -19.01 35.84
N SER A 61 20.94 -19.69 36.68
CA SER A 61 20.57 -20.02 38.05
C SER A 61 20.68 -18.86 39.04
N ASP A 62 21.50 -17.84 38.72
CA ASP A 62 21.72 -16.66 39.57
C ASP A 62 21.51 -15.39 38.73
N TYR A 63 20.31 -14.79 38.79
CA TYR A 63 19.99 -13.60 38.00
C TYR A 63 19.00 -12.66 38.69
N HIS A 64 19.24 -11.36 38.56
CA HIS A 64 18.47 -10.32 39.25
C HIS A 64 17.22 -9.87 38.48
N GLU A 65 17.20 -9.86 37.13
CA GLU A 65 16.03 -9.42 36.32
C GLU A 65 15.96 -10.06 34.91
N LYS A 66 15.16 -11.13 34.72
CA LYS A 66 14.98 -11.85 33.42
C LYS A 66 14.74 -10.90 32.24
N GLU A 67 15.53 -11.04 31.17
CA GLU A 67 15.31 -10.23 29.96
C GLU A 67 14.08 -10.73 29.19
N TYR A 68 13.15 -9.81 28.91
CA TYR A 68 11.83 -10.14 28.37
C TYR A 68 11.87 -10.89 27.02
N HIS A 69 12.94 -10.72 26.24
CA HIS A 69 13.10 -11.36 24.94
C HIS A 69 13.47 -12.85 25.03
N VAL A 70 14.06 -13.30 26.14
CA VAL A 70 14.53 -14.67 26.36
C VAL A 70 13.92 -15.32 27.61
N ASP A 71 12.94 -14.66 28.23
CA ASP A 71 12.15 -15.20 29.35
C ASP A 71 11.23 -16.35 28.88
N ASP A 72 10.88 -17.27 29.76
CA ASP A 72 10.00 -18.41 29.45
C ASP A 72 8.59 -17.99 29.00
N ASN A 73 8.15 -16.78 29.37
CA ASN A 73 6.87 -16.18 29.00
C ASN A 73 6.91 -15.35 27.70
N ASN A 74 8.08 -15.22 27.06
CA ASN A 74 8.23 -14.39 25.86
C ASN A 74 7.27 -14.87 24.73
N ARG A 75 6.78 -13.95 23.90
CA ARG A 75 5.89 -14.27 22.77
C ARG A 75 6.57 -14.15 21.40
N ASN A 76 7.90 -14.04 21.40
CA ASN A 76 8.71 -13.77 20.21
C ASN A 76 9.00 -15.08 19.47
N TYR A 77 7.95 -15.73 18.99
CA TYR A 77 8.08 -16.94 18.18
C TYR A 77 8.50 -16.59 16.75
N PHE A 78 9.47 -17.33 16.24
CA PHE A 78 9.92 -17.27 14.84
C PHE A 78 9.76 -18.63 14.18
N LYS A 79 9.58 -18.60 12.86
CA LYS A 79 9.44 -19.82 12.07
C LYS A 79 10.79 -20.53 11.96
N VAL A 80 10.79 -21.83 12.27
CA VAL A 80 11.93 -22.73 11.99
C VAL A 80 11.49 -23.81 11.01
N TYR A 81 12.48 -24.40 10.33
CA TYR A 81 12.28 -25.54 9.45
C TYR A 81 12.91 -26.76 10.12
N TRP A 82 12.06 -27.66 10.62
CA TRP A 82 12.48 -28.90 11.25
C TRP A 82 13.01 -29.88 10.20
N GLU A 83 14.12 -30.53 10.52
CA GLU A 83 14.75 -31.55 9.67
C GLU A 83 13.93 -32.85 9.64
N GLY A 84 14.31 -33.78 8.74
CA GLY A 84 13.66 -35.09 8.66
C GLY A 84 12.27 -35.04 8.02
N ASP A 85 11.26 -35.54 8.74
CA ASP A 85 9.86 -35.54 8.30
C ASP A 85 9.10 -34.25 8.69
N GLY A 86 9.80 -33.28 9.28
CA GLY A 86 9.23 -32.03 9.77
C GLY A 86 8.48 -32.18 11.09
N SER A 87 8.60 -33.32 11.77
CA SER A 87 8.08 -33.50 13.12
C SER A 87 8.85 -32.64 14.13
N TYR A 88 8.16 -32.28 15.21
CA TYR A 88 8.71 -31.43 16.26
C TYR A 88 8.15 -31.83 17.64
N PRO A 89 8.83 -31.46 18.73
CA PRO A 89 8.31 -31.68 20.08
C PRO A 89 6.99 -30.94 20.27
N SER A 90 5.92 -31.68 20.58
CA SER A 90 4.59 -31.15 20.82
C SER A 90 3.90 -31.90 21.96
N PRO A 91 2.91 -31.32 22.65
CA PRO A 91 2.16 -32.05 23.67
C PRO A 91 1.55 -33.37 23.16
N ASP A 92 1.22 -33.45 21.87
CA ASP A 92 0.61 -34.61 21.23
C ASP A 92 1.56 -35.81 21.14
N ASN A 93 2.87 -35.58 21.01
CA ASN A 93 3.91 -36.62 21.06
C ASN A 93 4.64 -36.64 22.40
N ASN A 94 3.97 -36.24 23.48
CA ASN A 94 4.54 -36.13 24.82
C ASN A 94 5.84 -35.30 24.85
N CYS A 95 5.86 -34.19 24.11
CA CYS A 95 7.00 -33.29 23.97
C CYS A 95 8.28 -34.01 23.52
N GLY A 96 8.14 -34.80 22.45
CA GLY A 96 9.20 -35.63 21.89
C GLY A 96 9.51 -36.82 22.80
N GLU A 97 8.52 -37.62 23.16
CA GLU A 97 8.68 -38.82 23.99
C GLU A 97 9.30 -38.55 25.38
N GLY A 98 8.99 -37.38 25.96
CA GLY A 98 9.50 -36.95 27.27
C GLY A 98 10.88 -36.30 27.23
N LEU A 99 11.43 -36.01 26.05
CA LEU A 99 12.68 -35.26 25.90
C LEU A 99 12.56 -33.81 26.37
N CYS A 100 11.38 -33.22 26.23
CA CYS A 100 11.11 -31.84 26.64
C CYS A 100 10.00 -31.74 27.69
N THR A 101 9.93 -30.60 28.36
CA THR A 101 8.92 -30.33 29.39
C THR A 101 7.66 -29.70 28.79
N ASN A 102 6.49 -30.15 29.23
CA ASN A 102 5.20 -29.56 28.83
C ASN A 102 5.01 -28.19 29.51
N LEU A 103 4.61 -27.19 28.73
CA LEU A 103 4.28 -25.86 29.25
C LEU A 103 2.79 -25.75 29.58
N SER A 104 2.48 -25.03 30.67
CA SER A 104 1.10 -24.82 31.14
C SER A 104 0.21 -24.06 30.15
N GLY A 105 0.82 -23.25 29.28
CA GLY A 105 0.14 -22.51 28.19
C GLY A 105 0.08 -23.24 26.85
N GLY A 106 0.50 -24.52 26.79
CA GLY A 106 0.67 -25.28 25.55
C GLY A 106 2.07 -25.13 24.95
N GLY A 107 2.53 -26.17 24.26
CA GLY A 107 3.88 -26.26 23.70
C GLY A 107 4.88 -27.00 24.61
N CYS A 108 6.14 -27.02 24.18
CA CYS A 108 7.22 -27.77 24.82
C CYS A 108 8.44 -26.87 25.06
N LEU A 109 9.07 -26.99 26.23
CA LEU A 109 10.35 -26.35 26.54
C LEU A 109 11.46 -27.41 26.56
N CYS A 110 12.43 -27.23 25.67
CA CYS A 110 13.48 -28.18 25.36
C CYS A 110 14.86 -27.59 25.65
N ASP A 111 15.76 -28.40 26.20
CA ASP A 111 17.19 -28.10 26.16
C ASP A 111 17.69 -28.18 24.72
N THR A 112 18.75 -27.43 24.40
CA THR A 112 19.36 -27.48 23.06
C THR A 112 20.85 -27.75 23.13
N SER A 113 21.37 -28.30 22.04
CA SER A 113 22.80 -28.31 21.76
C SER A 113 23.05 -27.91 20.32
N VAL A 114 24.12 -27.16 20.09
CA VAL A 114 24.47 -26.64 18.77
C VAL A 114 25.66 -27.40 18.24
N SER A 115 25.58 -27.79 16.97
CA SER A 115 26.69 -28.42 16.26
C SER A 115 26.90 -27.80 14.89
N THR A 116 28.16 -27.63 14.51
CA THR A 116 28.56 -27.13 13.20
C THR A 116 29.24 -28.23 12.41
N SER A 117 28.67 -28.60 11.26
CA SER A 117 29.19 -29.64 10.38
C SER A 117 29.50 -29.11 8.99
N ARG A 118 30.54 -29.67 8.35
CA ARG A 118 30.82 -29.36 6.94
C ARG A 118 29.72 -29.92 6.02
N VAL A 119 29.46 -29.24 4.91
CA VAL A 119 28.45 -29.69 3.92
C VAL A 119 29.09 -30.42 2.75
N PHE A 120 30.17 -29.86 2.20
CA PHE A 120 30.91 -30.44 1.09
C PHE A 120 32.26 -30.98 1.55
N SER A 121 32.64 -32.16 1.07
CA SER A 121 33.97 -32.76 1.28
C SER A 121 34.93 -32.52 0.11
N GLY A 122 34.50 -31.74 -0.88
CA GLY A 122 35.22 -31.44 -2.11
C GLY A 122 34.52 -30.32 -2.86
N MET A 123 34.95 -30.08 -4.11
CA MET A 123 34.34 -29.06 -4.96
C MET A 123 32.86 -29.37 -5.23
N PRO A 124 31.92 -28.42 -5.03
CA PRO A 124 30.52 -28.57 -5.40
C PRO A 124 30.35 -28.76 -6.91
N ASN A 125 29.24 -29.38 -7.34
CA ASN A 125 29.02 -29.68 -8.76
C ASN A 125 28.46 -28.49 -9.56
N SER A 126 27.83 -27.52 -8.88
CA SER A 126 27.32 -26.29 -9.50
C SER A 126 27.05 -25.19 -8.47
N ALA A 127 26.84 -23.96 -8.97
CA ALA A 127 26.41 -22.82 -8.15
C ALA A 127 25.04 -23.06 -7.49
N GLU A 128 24.10 -23.69 -8.18
CA GLU A 128 22.77 -24.01 -7.64
C GLU A 128 22.83 -25.00 -6.48
N GLU A 129 23.79 -25.94 -6.52
CA GLU A 129 24.01 -26.86 -5.40
C GLU A 129 24.47 -26.10 -4.14
N VAL A 130 25.38 -25.14 -4.31
CA VAL A 130 25.82 -24.24 -3.23
C VAL A 130 24.64 -23.42 -2.70
N LEU A 131 23.90 -22.75 -3.58
CA LEU A 131 22.76 -21.90 -3.22
C LEU A 131 21.59 -22.66 -2.61
N SER A 132 21.49 -23.97 -2.79
CA SER A 132 20.43 -24.80 -2.20
C SER A 132 20.81 -25.38 -0.83
N LYS A 133 22.10 -25.65 -0.59
CA LYS A 133 22.57 -26.32 0.63
C LYS A 133 23.25 -25.39 1.63
N LEU A 134 23.95 -24.36 1.19
CA LEU A 134 24.63 -23.41 2.07
C LEU A 134 23.77 -22.20 2.36
N ARG A 135 23.84 -21.77 3.62
CA ARG A 135 23.03 -20.65 4.13
C ARG A 135 23.78 -19.75 5.10
N MET A 136 25.00 -20.11 5.48
CA MET A 136 25.88 -19.28 6.30
C MET A 136 26.74 -18.43 5.38
N GLY A 137 26.56 -17.10 5.43
CA GLY A 137 27.41 -16.18 4.69
C GLY A 137 28.86 -16.22 5.19
N ALA A 138 29.79 -15.85 4.32
CA ALA A 138 31.19 -15.63 4.66
C ALA A 138 31.59 -14.20 4.28
N LEU A 139 32.66 -13.69 4.90
CA LEU A 139 33.30 -12.45 4.46
C LEU A 139 33.81 -12.62 3.03
N ASP A 140 33.74 -11.55 2.25
CA ASP A 140 34.30 -11.50 0.90
C ASP A 140 35.83 -11.68 0.99
N PRO A 141 36.38 -12.80 0.51
CA PRO A 141 37.81 -13.07 0.62
C PRO A 141 38.69 -12.13 -0.21
N VAL A 142 38.11 -11.52 -1.26
CA VAL A 142 38.82 -10.60 -2.16
C VAL A 142 38.89 -9.20 -1.54
N ALA A 143 37.81 -8.76 -0.90
CA ALA A 143 37.76 -7.44 -0.27
C ALA A 143 38.58 -7.36 1.03
N HIS A 144 38.73 -8.48 1.74
CA HIS A 144 39.31 -8.51 3.09
C HIS A 144 40.73 -9.11 3.18
N ASP A 145 41.36 -9.47 2.06
CA ASP A 145 42.70 -10.08 1.99
C ASP A 145 42.93 -11.16 3.07
N LEU A 146 42.11 -12.21 3.02
CA LEU A 146 42.14 -13.29 4.01
C LEU A 146 43.38 -14.19 3.89
N ALA A 147 44.41 -13.78 3.15
CA ALA A 147 45.68 -14.50 3.05
C ALA A 147 46.37 -14.61 4.43
N GLU A 148 46.24 -13.59 5.28
CA GLU A 148 46.76 -13.63 6.66
C GLU A 148 46.04 -14.66 7.53
N GLU A 149 44.80 -15.03 7.18
CA GLU A 149 44.02 -16.09 7.83
C GLU A 149 44.32 -17.49 7.27
N GLY A 150 45.27 -17.60 6.33
CA GLY A 150 45.76 -18.86 5.77
C GLY A 150 44.96 -19.38 4.57
N TYR A 151 44.03 -18.59 4.03
CA TYR A 151 43.34 -18.93 2.78
C TYR A 151 44.33 -18.91 1.60
N ALA A 152 44.16 -19.87 0.68
CA ALA A 152 44.99 -19.94 -0.51
C ALA A 152 44.90 -18.65 -1.34
N ALA A 153 46.07 -18.10 -1.71
CA ALA A 153 46.17 -16.85 -2.48
C ALA A 153 45.51 -16.94 -3.87
N GLU A 154 45.46 -18.14 -4.46
CA GLU A 154 44.82 -18.41 -5.75
C GLU A 154 43.66 -19.39 -5.55
N PRO A 155 42.40 -18.93 -5.55
CA PRO A 155 41.24 -19.80 -5.38
C PRO A 155 40.99 -20.64 -6.64
N GLN A 156 40.35 -21.79 -6.47
CA GLN A 156 40.03 -22.67 -7.59
C GLN A 156 38.62 -22.39 -8.09
N THR A 157 38.46 -22.06 -9.37
CA THR A 157 37.15 -21.92 -10.00
C THR A 157 36.84 -23.13 -10.89
N VAL A 158 35.80 -23.87 -10.53
CA VAL A 158 35.29 -25.02 -11.28
C VAL A 158 33.77 -24.97 -11.25
N THR A 159 33.10 -25.30 -12.35
CA THR A 159 31.63 -25.41 -12.41
C THR A 159 30.86 -24.15 -11.94
N GLY A 160 31.42 -22.96 -12.15
CA GLY A 160 30.82 -21.69 -11.71
C GLY A 160 30.90 -21.43 -10.21
N VAL A 161 31.71 -22.21 -9.48
CA VAL A 161 31.98 -22.04 -8.06
C VAL A 161 33.45 -21.72 -7.87
N THR A 162 33.76 -20.69 -7.08
CA THR A 162 35.12 -20.33 -6.68
C THR A 162 35.35 -20.77 -5.24
N ALA A 163 36.27 -21.70 -5.03
CA ALA A 163 36.59 -22.23 -3.71
C ALA A 163 37.83 -21.56 -3.12
N TYR A 164 37.67 -21.02 -1.91
CA TYR A 164 38.73 -20.48 -1.07
C TYR A 164 38.95 -21.45 0.09
N THR A 165 40.11 -22.09 0.12
CA THR A 165 40.43 -23.16 1.08
C THR A 165 41.69 -22.82 1.86
N ILE A 166 41.78 -23.31 3.09
CA ILE A 166 43.01 -23.28 3.90
C ILE A 166 43.76 -24.58 3.63
N ASN A 167 45.03 -24.50 3.21
CA ASN A 167 45.88 -25.67 2.87
C ASN A 167 45.26 -26.66 1.86
N GLY A 168 44.34 -26.22 1.00
CA GLY A 168 43.63 -27.09 0.04
C GLY A 168 42.54 -27.98 0.66
N SER A 169 42.18 -27.75 1.92
CA SER A 169 41.15 -28.51 2.65
C SER A 169 39.75 -27.93 2.40
N TYR A 170 38.81 -28.81 2.06
CA TYR A 170 37.37 -28.51 1.99
C TYR A 170 36.69 -28.81 3.34
N ASP A 171 37.24 -28.27 4.42
CA ASP A 171 36.64 -28.37 5.76
C ASP A 171 35.54 -27.31 5.95
N LYS A 172 35.05 -27.17 7.19
CA LYS A 172 33.98 -26.24 7.53
C LYS A 172 34.36 -24.76 7.35
N ASP A 173 35.65 -24.46 7.25
CA ASP A 173 36.16 -23.09 7.13
C ASP A 173 36.41 -22.70 5.67
N ALA A 174 36.33 -23.65 4.72
CA ALA A 174 36.31 -23.35 3.30
C ALA A 174 35.16 -22.41 2.93
N ILE A 175 35.41 -21.49 2.00
CA ILE A 175 34.44 -20.53 1.49
C ILE A 175 34.17 -20.82 0.03
N PHE A 176 32.90 -20.80 -0.37
CA PHE A 176 32.48 -20.90 -1.76
C PHE A 176 31.85 -19.59 -2.21
N GLY A 177 32.48 -18.96 -3.20
CA GLY A 177 31.94 -17.85 -3.96
C GLY A 177 31.15 -18.36 -5.17
N VAL A 178 29.92 -17.89 -5.34
CA VAL A 178 29.05 -18.23 -6.47
C VAL A 178 28.37 -16.99 -7.02
N GLU A 179 28.27 -16.87 -8.33
CA GLU A 179 27.45 -15.84 -8.96
C GLU A 179 26.01 -16.33 -9.07
N ASP A 180 25.06 -15.62 -8.47
CA ASP A 180 23.64 -15.89 -8.66
C ASP A 180 23.23 -15.35 -10.03
N ALA A 181 23.08 -16.24 -11.01
CA ALA A 181 22.68 -15.91 -12.37
C ALA A 181 21.35 -15.14 -12.47
N ARG A 182 20.51 -15.14 -11.43
CA ARG A 182 19.27 -14.36 -11.40
C ARG A 182 19.51 -12.89 -11.06
N THR A 183 20.54 -12.59 -10.29
CA THR A 183 20.78 -11.24 -9.74
C THR A 183 22.10 -10.63 -10.19
N GLY A 184 23.00 -11.43 -10.79
CA GLY A 184 24.37 -11.05 -11.13
C GLY A 184 25.27 -10.82 -9.91
N ARG A 185 24.80 -11.17 -8.70
CA ARG A 185 25.57 -10.98 -7.47
C ARG A 185 26.48 -12.16 -7.20
N THR A 186 27.71 -11.87 -6.82
CA THR A 186 28.57 -12.85 -6.17
C THR A 186 28.20 -12.97 -4.70
N LEU A 187 27.94 -14.19 -4.26
CA LEU A 187 27.62 -14.55 -2.88
C LEU A 187 28.71 -15.48 -2.34
N TYR A 188 29.15 -15.22 -1.11
CA TYR A 188 30.15 -16.03 -0.44
C TYR A 188 29.52 -16.79 0.73
N PHE A 189 29.69 -18.11 0.73
CA PHE A 189 29.15 -18.98 1.77
C PHE A 189 30.26 -19.77 2.46
N LYS A 190 30.16 -19.89 3.77
CA LYS A 190 30.98 -20.81 4.54
C LYS A 190 30.51 -22.25 4.28
N ASN A 191 31.43 -23.20 4.12
CA ASN A 191 31.16 -24.63 3.90
C ASN A 191 30.67 -25.32 5.18
N ALA A 192 29.69 -24.72 5.85
CA ALA A 192 29.19 -25.17 7.12
C ALA A 192 27.68 -25.02 7.18
N VAL A 193 27.06 -25.95 7.90
CA VAL A 193 25.71 -25.81 8.42
C VAL A 193 25.78 -25.91 9.92
N GLU A 194 25.07 -25.00 10.57
CA GLU A 194 24.92 -24.96 12.00
C GLU A 194 23.52 -25.43 12.36
N THR A 195 23.46 -26.45 13.20
CA THR A 195 22.22 -27.16 13.54
C THR A 195 21.98 -27.08 15.04
N VAL A 196 20.78 -26.68 15.40
CA VAL A 196 20.25 -26.74 16.77
C VAL A 196 19.56 -28.09 16.93
N HIS A 197 20.07 -28.92 17.82
CA HIS A 197 19.48 -30.20 18.20
C HIS A 197 18.69 -30.03 19.48
N ILE A 198 17.54 -30.70 19.56
CA ILE A 198 16.78 -30.82 20.80
C ILE A 198 17.48 -31.83 21.71
N VAL A 199 17.90 -31.40 22.89
CA VAL A 199 18.75 -32.16 23.82
C VAL A 199 20.12 -32.47 23.21
N ASP A 200 20.19 -33.41 22.26
CA ASP A 200 21.39 -33.80 21.53
C ASP A 200 21.06 -34.34 20.13
N SER A 201 22.10 -34.67 19.35
CA SER A 201 21.95 -35.16 17.97
C SER A 201 21.28 -36.54 17.83
N SER A 202 21.02 -37.25 18.93
CA SER A 202 20.34 -38.55 18.94
C SER A 202 18.82 -38.44 19.10
N SER A 203 18.30 -37.26 19.45
CA SER A 203 16.87 -37.04 19.69
C SER A 203 15.99 -37.13 18.44
N GLY A 204 16.58 -36.96 17.25
CA GLY A 204 15.87 -36.94 15.98
C GLY A 204 15.16 -35.61 15.67
N PHE A 205 15.15 -34.64 16.59
CA PHE A 205 14.57 -33.32 16.36
C PHE A 205 15.65 -32.27 16.26
N SER A 206 15.73 -31.60 15.11
CA SER A 206 16.66 -30.51 14.90
C SER A 206 16.16 -29.52 13.87
N PHE A 207 16.73 -28.32 13.89
CA PHE A 207 16.50 -27.29 12.89
C PHE A 207 17.76 -26.46 12.70
N ARG A 208 17.85 -25.76 11.58
CA ARG A 208 18.98 -24.88 11.29
C ARG A 208 19.05 -23.71 12.27
N ASN A 209 20.25 -23.39 12.77
CA ASN A 209 20.48 -22.16 13.53
C ASN A 209 20.38 -20.93 12.61
N ALA A 210 19.47 -20.01 12.93
CA ALA A 210 19.27 -18.79 12.15
C ALA A 210 20.36 -17.76 12.49
N PRO A 211 20.98 -17.09 11.51
CA PRO A 211 21.87 -15.99 11.79
C PRO A 211 21.08 -14.80 12.33
N THR A 212 21.67 -14.06 13.26
CA THR A 212 21.20 -12.74 13.68
C THR A 212 22.39 -11.81 13.89
N PHE A 213 22.22 -10.54 13.57
CA PHE A 213 23.18 -9.48 13.90
C PHE A 213 22.82 -8.82 15.22
N MET A 214 21.53 -8.72 15.53
CA MET A 214 21.03 -8.08 16.73
C MET A 214 21.21 -8.96 17.97
N SER A 215 21.84 -8.42 19.02
CA SER A 215 21.83 -9.09 20.32
C SER A 215 20.41 -9.17 20.88
N LEU A 216 20.09 -10.31 21.50
CA LEU A 216 18.84 -10.51 22.24
C LEU A 216 18.83 -9.75 23.58
N VAL A 217 19.98 -9.21 24.00
CA VAL A 217 20.13 -8.35 25.17
C VAL A 217 20.12 -6.89 24.72
N PRO A 218 19.09 -6.09 25.07
CA PRO A 218 18.95 -4.71 24.57
C PRO A 218 20.15 -3.80 24.86
N SER A 219 20.89 -4.04 25.96
CA SER A 219 22.08 -3.26 26.28
C SER A 219 23.29 -3.52 25.37
N GLU A 220 23.29 -4.65 24.65
CA GLU A 220 24.32 -5.01 23.66
C GLU A 220 23.91 -4.64 22.23
N ALA A 221 22.64 -4.27 22.02
CA ALA A 221 22.16 -3.85 20.72
C ALA A 221 22.87 -2.56 20.28
N THR A 222 23.59 -2.63 19.18
CA THR A 222 24.26 -1.46 18.60
C THR A 222 23.50 -0.94 17.38
N VAL A 223 23.62 0.36 17.10
CA VAL A 223 23.05 0.97 15.88
C VAL A 223 23.60 0.29 14.63
N ARG A 224 24.88 -0.09 14.65
CA ARG A 224 25.54 -0.80 13.55
C ARG A 224 24.84 -2.13 13.26
N ASP A 225 24.56 -2.93 14.27
CA ASP A 225 23.95 -4.24 14.09
C ASP A 225 22.50 -4.12 13.62
N ALA A 226 21.76 -3.11 14.11
CA ALA A 226 20.40 -2.82 13.64
C ALA A 226 20.37 -2.41 12.17
N GLN A 227 21.37 -1.62 11.72
CA GLN A 227 21.52 -1.26 10.31
C GLN A 227 21.83 -2.49 9.46
N PHE A 228 22.73 -3.38 9.90
CA PHE A 228 23.05 -4.60 9.17
C PHE A 228 21.88 -5.59 9.10
N GLU A 229 21.13 -5.76 10.19
CA GLU A 229 19.91 -6.58 10.18
C GLU A 229 18.87 -6.01 9.22
N THR A 230 18.67 -4.69 9.23
CA THR A 230 17.73 -4.02 8.31
C THR A 230 18.17 -4.17 6.86
N GLU A 231 19.44 -3.93 6.56
CA GLU A 231 20.00 -4.06 5.21
C GLU A 231 19.87 -5.50 4.70
N ALA A 232 20.18 -6.49 5.54
CA ALA A 232 20.05 -7.90 5.17
C ALA A 232 18.60 -8.28 4.84
N VAL A 233 17.61 -7.77 5.59
CA VAL A 233 16.19 -7.96 5.30
C VAL A 233 15.78 -7.28 3.99
N LEU A 234 16.22 -6.04 3.77
CA LEU A 234 15.92 -5.29 2.55
C LEU A 234 16.54 -5.96 1.33
N GLU A 235 17.80 -6.40 1.40
CA GLU A 235 18.43 -7.18 0.34
C GLU A 235 17.67 -8.48 0.08
N HIS A 236 17.26 -9.18 1.13
CA HIS A 236 16.49 -10.41 0.97
C HIS A 236 15.21 -10.17 0.18
N TYR A 237 14.46 -9.11 0.50
CA TYR A 237 13.27 -8.74 -0.25
C TYR A 237 13.59 -8.28 -1.67
N PHE A 238 14.60 -7.45 -1.86
CA PHE A 238 14.94 -6.91 -3.18
C PHE A 238 15.35 -7.99 -4.16
N TYR A 239 16.12 -8.99 -3.73
CA TYR A 239 16.59 -10.09 -4.56
C TYR A 239 15.68 -11.33 -4.54
N GLN A 240 14.52 -11.23 -3.89
CA GLN A 240 13.56 -12.32 -3.86
C GLN A 240 12.99 -12.57 -5.28
N PRO A 241 12.80 -13.84 -5.72
CA PRO A 241 12.42 -14.14 -7.11
C PRO A 241 11.10 -13.54 -7.60
N SER A 242 10.16 -13.25 -6.70
CA SER A 242 8.88 -12.61 -6.98
C SER A 242 8.95 -11.07 -7.03
N THR A 243 10.05 -10.45 -6.62
CA THR A 243 10.17 -8.98 -6.63
C THR A 243 10.10 -8.41 -8.03
N ALA A 244 10.84 -8.96 -8.99
CA ALA A 244 10.80 -8.52 -10.39
C ALA A 244 9.39 -8.61 -11.00
N PRO A 245 8.67 -9.76 -10.98
CA PRO A 245 7.31 -9.82 -11.50
C PRO A 245 6.30 -8.99 -10.71
N PHE A 246 6.48 -8.85 -9.38
CA PHE A 246 5.64 -7.97 -8.56
C PHE A 246 5.78 -6.51 -9.00
N VAL A 247 7.01 -6.00 -9.08
CA VAL A 247 7.29 -4.62 -9.53
C VAL A 247 6.80 -4.42 -10.96
N ALA A 248 7.07 -5.38 -11.86
CA ALA A 248 6.62 -5.33 -13.25
C ALA A 248 5.09 -5.17 -13.35
N MET A 249 4.34 -6.05 -12.70
CA MET A 249 2.87 -6.01 -12.70
C MET A 249 2.37 -4.65 -12.18
N ARG A 250 2.86 -4.19 -11.02
CA ARG A 250 2.40 -2.93 -10.42
C ARG A 250 2.75 -1.71 -11.27
N MET A 251 3.92 -1.68 -11.88
CA MET A 251 4.33 -0.58 -12.75
C MET A 251 3.47 -0.52 -14.03
N ILE A 252 3.18 -1.67 -14.63
CA ILE A 252 2.30 -1.73 -15.81
C ILE A 252 0.89 -1.24 -15.46
N GLN A 253 0.33 -1.70 -14.34
CA GLN A 253 -0.99 -1.27 -13.86
C GLN A 253 -1.09 0.24 -13.66
N ARG A 254 -0.02 0.88 -13.16
CA ARG A 254 0.00 2.33 -12.92
C ARG A 254 0.21 3.18 -14.17
N LEU A 255 0.93 2.65 -15.16
CA LEU A 255 1.41 3.46 -16.28
C LEU A 255 0.69 3.18 -17.60
N VAL A 256 0.12 1.99 -17.78
CA VAL A 256 -0.33 1.52 -19.11
C VAL A 256 -1.72 0.87 -19.06
N SER A 257 -1.87 -0.25 -18.34
CA SER A 257 -3.04 -1.11 -18.43
C SER A 257 -3.29 -1.87 -17.14
N SER A 258 -4.54 -1.94 -16.68
CA SER A 258 -4.94 -2.66 -15.47
C SER A 258 -4.78 -4.17 -15.60
N ASN A 259 -4.87 -4.70 -16.84
CA ASN A 259 -4.90 -6.14 -17.14
C ASN A 259 -3.84 -6.52 -18.19
N PRO A 260 -2.53 -6.48 -17.86
CA PRO A 260 -1.49 -6.89 -18.80
C PRO A 260 -1.41 -8.42 -18.96
N VAL A 261 -1.04 -8.89 -20.14
CA VAL A 261 -0.85 -10.33 -20.36
C VAL A 261 0.47 -10.83 -19.75
N PRO A 262 0.59 -12.12 -19.40
CA PRO A 262 1.78 -12.66 -18.73
C PRO A 262 3.11 -12.38 -19.44
N ARG A 263 3.12 -12.42 -20.78
CA ARG A 263 4.32 -12.11 -21.58
C ARG A 263 4.82 -10.68 -21.37
N TYR A 264 3.92 -9.71 -21.22
CA TYR A 264 4.32 -8.32 -21.00
C TYR A 264 4.92 -8.16 -19.60
N VAL A 265 4.32 -8.80 -18.60
CA VAL A 265 4.87 -8.84 -17.24
C VAL A 265 6.26 -9.50 -17.24
N GLU A 266 6.44 -10.59 -17.97
CA GLU A 266 7.72 -11.28 -18.13
C GLU A 266 8.78 -10.37 -18.78
N ALA A 267 8.45 -9.66 -19.86
CA ALA A 267 9.37 -8.74 -20.54
C ALA A 267 9.87 -7.62 -19.62
N VAL A 268 8.98 -7.05 -18.80
CA VAL A 268 9.33 -5.99 -17.84
C VAL A 268 10.11 -6.57 -16.65
N ALA A 269 9.72 -7.74 -16.15
CA ALA A 269 10.45 -8.42 -15.08
C ALA A 269 11.87 -8.79 -15.52
N GLU A 270 12.05 -9.17 -16.79
CA GLU A 270 13.36 -9.45 -17.37
C GLU A 270 14.21 -8.20 -17.49
N ALA A 271 13.62 -7.07 -17.90
CA ALA A 271 14.32 -5.79 -17.93
C ALA A 271 14.76 -5.33 -16.53
N PHE A 272 13.92 -5.56 -15.51
CA PHE A 272 14.29 -5.32 -14.12
C PHE A 272 15.43 -6.24 -13.69
N ARG A 273 15.34 -7.54 -14.00
CA ARG A 273 16.32 -8.55 -13.60
C ARG A 273 17.69 -8.34 -14.23
N THR A 274 17.72 -8.10 -15.54
CA THR A 274 18.96 -7.94 -16.32
C THR A 274 19.49 -6.52 -16.28
N GLY A 275 18.67 -5.56 -15.85
CA GLY A 275 19.01 -4.15 -15.91
C GLY A 275 19.13 -3.61 -17.33
N MET A 276 18.56 -4.30 -18.33
CA MET A 276 18.70 -3.99 -19.75
C MET A 276 17.38 -4.14 -20.49
N TYR A 277 17.09 -3.22 -21.40
CA TYR A 277 15.96 -3.34 -22.33
C TYR A 277 16.32 -2.82 -23.71
N THR A 278 15.88 -3.52 -24.76
CA THR A 278 16.04 -3.08 -26.15
C THR A 278 14.67 -2.81 -26.75
N SER A 279 14.44 -1.58 -27.21
CA SER A 279 13.18 -1.20 -27.87
C SER A 279 13.06 -1.89 -29.24
N ALA A 280 11.84 -1.94 -29.79
CA ALA A 280 11.63 -2.40 -31.17
C ALA A 280 12.36 -1.54 -32.22
N ALA A 281 12.71 -0.30 -31.88
CA ALA A 281 13.50 0.59 -32.73
C ALA A 281 15.02 0.36 -32.60
N GLY A 282 15.45 -0.51 -31.67
CA GLY A 282 16.86 -0.84 -31.44
C GLY A 282 17.55 0.02 -30.37
N ASP A 283 16.82 0.87 -29.66
CA ASP A 283 17.38 1.68 -28.57
C ASP A 283 17.65 0.81 -27.35
N LEU A 284 18.84 0.98 -26.76
CA LEU A 284 19.26 0.28 -25.55
C LEU A 284 19.04 1.16 -24.31
N PHE A 285 18.42 0.59 -23.29
CA PHE A 285 18.18 1.23 -22.00
C PHE A 285 18.78 0.38 -20.88
N GLY A 286 19.35 1.06 -19.87
CA GLY A 286 19.92 0.43 -18.69
C GLY A 286 21.44 0.27 -18.73
N ASP A 287 21.98 -0.29 -17.64
CA ASP A 287 23.41 -0.42 -17.36
C ASP A 287 23.83 -1.87 -17.04
N GLY A 288 22.91 -2.84 -17.18
CA GLY A 288 23.19 -4.24 -16.85
C GLY A 288 23.08 -4.58 -15.37
N VAL A 289 22.63 -3.62 -14.52
CA VAL A 289 22.52 -3.84 -13.07
C VAL A 289 21.10 -4.25 -12.70
N TYR A 290 20.97 -5.30 -11.89
CA TYR A 290 19.68 -5.77 -11.36
C TYR A 290 18.91 -4.63 -10.68
N GLY A 291 17.63 -4.51 -11.03
CA GLY A 291 16.73 -3.48 -10.53
C GLY A 291 16.86 -2.13 -11.22
N ASN A 292 17.49 -2.05 -12.40
CA ASN A 292 17.58 -0.79 -13.15
C ASN A 292 16.17 -0.27 -13.54
N MET A 293 15.76 0.82 -12.90
CA MET A 293 14.45 1.43 -13.16
C MET A 293 14.34 2.09 -14.53
N GLY A 294 15.46 2.53 -15.13
CA GLY A 294 15.48 3.07 -16.49
C GLY A 294 15.10 2.01 -17.53
N ALA A 295 15.74 0.83 -17.47
CA ALA A 295 15.40 -0.32 -18.30
C ALA A 295 13.97 -0.81 -18.03
N THR A 296 13.57 -0.89 -16.75
CA THR A 296 12.23 -1.34 -16.35
C THR A 296 11.13 -0.42 -16.89
N ILE A 297 11.25 0.89 -16.70
CA ILE A 297 10.25 1.86 -17.17
C ILE A 297 10.24 1.92 -18.71
N ALA A 298 11.40 1.83 -19.35
CA ALA A 298 11.47 1.73 -20.80
C ALA A 298 10.72 0.49 -21.32
N ALA A 299 10.91 -0.67 -20.68
CA ALA A 299 10.16 -1.88 -21.00
C ALA A 299 8.65 -1.70 -20.80
N VAL A 300 8.23 -1.07 -19.70
CA VAL A 300 6.81 -0.75 -19.48
C VAL A 300 6.28 0.13 -20.62
N LEU A 301 6.90 1.25 -20.92
CA LEU A 301 6.31 2.21 -21.86
C LEU A 301 6.46 1.84 -23.34
N LEU A 302 7.48 1.05 -23.68
CA LEU A 302 7.86 0.77 -25.08
C LEU A 302 7.60 -0.67 -25.51
N ASP A 303 7.12 -1.55 -24.64
CA ASP A 303 6.70 -2.89 -25.05
C ASP A 303 5.58 -2.79 -26.11
N ARG A 304 5.57 -3.77 -27.03
CA ARG A 304 4.61 -3.84 -28.13
C ARG A 304 3.15 -3.75 -27.68
N GLU A 305 2.82 -4.26 -26.49
CA GLU A 305 1.47 -4.24 -25.93
C GLU A 305 1.06 -2.85 -25.46
N ALA A 306 2.00 -2.07 -24.93
CA ALA A 306 1.76 -0.68 -24.55
C ALA A 306 1.62 0.26 -25.76
N ARG A 307 2.13 -0.15 -26.93
CA ARG A 307 2.24 0.71 -28.13
C ARG A 307 1.30 0.33 -29.27
N THR A 308 0.66 -0.82 -29.20
CA THR A 308 -0.17 -1.32 -30.31
C THR A 308 -1.55 -0.65 -30.33
N PRO A 309 -1.95 0.01 -31.43
CA PRO A 309 -3.27 0.62 -31.53
C PRO A 309 -4.40 -0.42 -31.64
N LEU A 310 -4.07 -1.69 -31.90
CA LEU A 310 -5.07 -2.76 -31.95
C LEU A 310 -5.74 -2.97 -30.58
N LEU A 311 -4.98 -2.84 -29.50
CA LEU A 311 -5.50 -3.05 -28.15
C LEU A 311 -6.32 -1.86 -27.65
N ASP A 312 -6.21 -0.68 -28.26
CA ASP A 312 -7.07 0.47 -27.90
C ASP A 312 -8.56 0.17 -28.13
N ALA A 313 -8.87 -0.73 -29.07
CA ALA A 313 -10.22 -1.16 -29.41
C ALA A 313 -10.69 -2.41 -28.65
N ASP A 314 -9.80 -3.04 -27.87
CA ASP A 314 -10.11 -4.21 -27.06
C ASP A 314 -10.75 -3.76 -25.73
N PRO A 315 -11.95 -4.24 -25.38
CA PRO A 315 -12.61 -3.90 -24.11
C PRO A 315 -11.96 -4.54 -22.88
N SER A 316 -11.03 -5.48 -23.05
CA SER A 316 -10.37 -6.19 -21.94
C SER A 316 -9.04 -5.57 -21.49
N THR A 317 -8.54 -4.59 -22.25
CA THR A 317 -7.26 -3.90 -22.00
C THR A 317 -7.49 -2.48 -21.48
N GLY A 318 -6.40 -1.77 -21.18
CA GLY A 318 -6.44 -0.38 -20.75
C GLY A 318 -6.81 -0.22 -19.28
N ALA A 319 -7.16 1.01 -18.90
CA ALA A 319 -7.38 1.40 -17.51
C ALA A 319 -8.28 2.64 -17.44
N LEU A 320 -8.92 2.81 -16.29
CA LEU A 320 -9.46 4.10 -15.91
C LEU A 320 -8.33 4.95 -15.33
N LYS A 321 -8.34 6.24 -15.64
CA LYS A 321 -7.35 7.17 -15.09
C LYS A 321 -7.64 7.42 -13.61
N GLU A 322 -6.58 7.53 -12.82
CA GLU A 322 -6.70 7.91 -11.41
C GLU A 322 -7.31 9.33 -11.28
N PRO A 323 -8.17 9.61 -10.28
CA PRO A 323 -8.81 10.90 -10.11
C PRO A 323 -7.84 12.10 -10.09
N ILE A 324 -6.74 12.02 -9.34
CA ILE A 324 -5.77 13.13 -9.27
C ILE A 324 -5.03 13.32 -10.60
N VAL A 325 -4.77 12.23 -11.33
CA VAL A 325 -4.12 12.26 -12.65
C VAL A 325 -5.01 12.96 -13.67
N LYS A 326 -6.34 12.80 -13.59
CA LYS A 326 -7.30 13.54 -14.44
C LYS A 326 -7.20 15.06 -14.19
N VAL A 327 -7.16 15.48 -12.92
CA VAL A 327 -7.06 16.90 -12.55
C VAL A 327 -5.73 17.50 -13.01
N LEU A 328 -4.61 16.84 -12.69
CA LEU A 328 -3.28 17.30 -13.09
C LEU A 328 -3.10 17.27 -14.61
N GLY A 329 -3.67 16.28 -15.29
CA GLY A 329 -3.71 16.20 -16.74
C GLY A 329 -4.45 17.37 -17.36
N LEU A 330 -5.64 17.71 -16.85
CA LEU A 330 -6.40 18.89 -17.29
C LEU A 330 -5.60 20.18 -17.08
N MET A 331 -5.06 20.39 -15.87
CA MET A 331 -4.27 21.58 -15.54
C MET A 331 -3.06 21.75 -16.46
N ARG A 332 -2.30 20.67 -16.68
CA ARG A 332 -1.09 20.72 -17.54
C ARG A 332 -1.46 20.90 -19.01
N SER A 333 -2.43 20.15 -19.51
CA SER A 333 -2.85 20.21 -20.91
C SER A 333 -3.48 21.54 -21.27
N MET A 334 -4.17 22.19 -20.32
CA MET A 334 -4.83 23.48 -20.51
C MET A 334 -3.99 24.67 -20.01
N GLU A 335 -2.67 24.48 -19.91
CA GLU A 335 -1.69 25.53 -19.59
C GLU A 335 -2.08 26.34 -18.34
N TYR A 336 -2.38 25.64 -17.23
CA TYR A 336 -2.73 26.29 -15.97
C TYR A 336 -1.64 27.27 -15.52
N GLU A 337 -2.06 28.51 -15.27
CA GLU A 337 -1.21 29.58 -14.76
C GLU A 337 -1.63 29.94 -13.33
N HIS A 338 -0.64 29.96 -12.43
CA HIS A 338 -0.83 30.33 -11.02
C HIS A 338 -0.52 31.81 -10.81
N TYR A 339 -1.38 32.56 -10.12
CA TYR A 339 -1.11 33.96 -9.87
C TYR A 339 -0.06 34.15 -8.78
N LEU A 340 0.90 35.03 -9.02
CA LEU A 340 2.07 35.27 -8.16
C LEU A 340 1.74 35.73 -6.73
N GLN A 341 0.56 36.33 -6.53
CA GLN A 341 0.08 36.73 -5.20
C GLN A 341 -0.25 35.52 -4.30
N PHE A 342 -0.39 34.32 -4.89
CA PHE A 342 -0.52 33.07 -4.17
C PHE A 342 0.82 32.34 -4.21
N PRO A 343 1.45 32.08 -3.05
CA PRO A 343 2.82 31.56 -3.03
C PRO A 343 2.93 30.07 -3.34
N ARG A 344 1.80 29.34 -3.37
CA ARG A 344 1.75 27.87 -3.50
C ARG A 344 0.47 27.46 -4.22
N LEU A 345 0.59 26.51 -5.14
CA LEU A 345 -0.55 25.76 -5.66
C LEU A 345 -1.18 24.94 -4.54
N GLU A 346 -2.47 25.11 -4.33
CA GLU A 346 -3.22 24.47 -3.26
C GLU A 346 -4.48 23.82 -3.86
N LEU A 347 -4.52 22.48 -3.87
CA LEU A 347 -5.72 21.72 -4.18
C LEU A 347 -6.37 21.32 -2.86
N TRP A 348 -7.52 21.89 -2.56
CA TRP A 348 -8.15 21.81 -1.24
C TRP A 348 -9.08 20.61 -1.12
N ASN A 349 -8.83 19.82 -0.07
CA ASN A 349 -9.65 18.69 0.36
C ASN A 349 -9.94 17.67 -0.75
N MET A 350 -8.90 17.31 -1.52
CA MET A 350 -9.04 16.42 -2.67
C MET A 350 -9.33 14.98 -2.25
N GLN A 351 -8.92 14.56 -1.06
CA GLN A 351 -9.26 13.23 -0.55
C GLN A 351 -10.77 13.07 -0.36
N ASP A 352 -11.45 14.06 0.23
CA ASP A 352 -12.91 14.02 0.36
C ASP A 352 -13.62 14.21 -0.98
N LYS A 353 -13.11 15.12 -1.83
CA LYS A 353 -13.74 15.46 -3.11
C LYS A 353 -13.61 14.36 -4.15
N ILE A 354 -12.44 13.74 -4.28
CA ILE A 354 -12.13 12.83 -5.39
C ILE A 354 -11.51 11.51 -4.94
N GLY A 355 -11.37 11.29 -3.62
CA GLY A 355 -10.81 10.05 -3.06
C GLY A 355 -9.30 9.92 -3.12
N GLN A 356 -8.60 10.98 -3.55
CA GLN A 356 -7.16 10.94 -3.77
C GLN A 356 -6.49 12.31 -3.60
N MET A 357 -5.49 12.38 -2.72
CA MET A 357 -4.60 13.53 -2.57
C MET A 357 -3.17 13.11 -2.20
N SER A 358 -2.17 13.89 -2.61
CA SER A 358 -0.76 13.62 -2.30
C SER A 358 -0.56 13.51 -0.78
N HIS A 359 0.03 12.39 -0.34
CA HIS A 359 0.30 12.06 1.08
C HIS A 359 -0.94 11.81 1.95
N GLU A 360 -2.14 11.67 1.38
CA GLU A 360 -3.38 11.38 2.12
C GLU A 360 -3.88 9.94 1.85
N PHE A 361 -2.95 8.97 1.81
CA PHE A 361 -3.31 7.58 1.60
C PHE A 361 -4.22 7.07 2.74
N PRO A 362 -5.38 6.46 2.43
CA PRO A 362 -6.31 5.98 3.46
C PRO A 362 -5.81 4.73 4.19
N SER A 363 -4.82 4.03 3.62
CA SER A 363 -4.23 2.82 4.21
C SER A 363 -2.78 2.64 3.76
N VAL A 364 -2.07 1.70 4.41
CA VAL A 364 -0.73 1.25 4.00
C VAL A 364 -0.72 0.57 2.62
N PHE A 365 -1.90 0.25 2.06
CA PHE A 365 -2.06 -0.39 0.76
C PHE A 365 -2.42 0.59 -0.37
N SER A 366 -2.14 1.89 -0.19
CA SER A 366 -2.45 2.99 -1.12
C SER A 366 -3.94 3.38 -1.14
N PHE A 367 -4.36 4.14 -2.16
CA PHE A 367 -5.73 4.63 -2.35
C PHE A 367 -6.71 3.55 -2.79
N PHE A 368 -6.23 2.51 -3.47
CA PHE A 368 -7.03 1.42 -3.99
C PHE A 368 -6.22 0.14 -4.15
N LEU A 369 -6.91 -0.99 -4.08
CA LEU A 369 -6.30 -2.30 -4.20
C LEU A 369 -5.98 -2.61 -5.67
N PRO A 370 -4.72 -2.95 -6.01
CA PRO A 370 -4.35 -3.30 -7.37
C PRO A 370 -5.03 -4.55 -7.95
N GLU A 371 -5.63 -5.38 -7.10
CA GLU A 371 -6.41 -6.57 -7.46
C GLU A 371 -7.93 -6.35 -7.30
N HIS A 372 -8.37 -5.09 -7.17
CA HIS A 372 -9.80 -4.81 -7.06
C HIS A 372 -10.54 -5.23 -8.33
N THR A 373 -11.57 -6.05 -8.12
CA THR A 373 -12.49 -6.48 -9.17
C THR A 373 -13.83 -5.75 -8.97
N PRO A 374 -14.20 -4.83 -9.87
CA PRO A 374 -15.44 -4.07 -9.74
C PRO A 374 -16.66 -4.94 -10.08
N ASN A 375 -17.82 -4.58 -9.53
CA ASN A 375 -19.07 -5.25 -9.85
C ASN A 375 -19.51 -4.96 -11.30
N GLY A 376 -20.17 -5.94 -11.93
CA GLY A 376 -20.67 -5.85 -13.30
C GLY A 376 -19.72 -6.47 -14.33
N ARG A 377 -19.82 -6.03 -15.60
CA ARG A 377 -19.21 -6.72 -16.75
C ARG A 377 -17.71 -6.96 -16.64
N ILE A 378 -16.98 -6.04 -16.01
CA ILE A 378 -15.52 -6.15 -15.83
C ILE A 378 -15.20 -7.28 -14.86
N GLY A 379 -15.84 -7.30 -13.68
CA GLY A 379 -15.64 -8.39 -12.73
C GLY A 379 -16.24 -9.73 -13.16
N GLU A 380 -17.36 -9.73 -13.89
CA GLU A 380 -17.92 -10.93 -14.53
C GLU A 380 -16.96 -11.54 -15.55
N ALA A 381 -16.12 -10.72 -16.19
CA ALA A 381 -15.06 -11.16 -17.10
C ALA A 381 -13.76 -11.58 -16.38
N GLY A 382 -13.71 -11.49 -15.04
CA GLY A 382 -12.51 -11.80 -14.26
C GLY A 382 -11.38 -10.78 -14.39
N LEU A 383 -11.70 -9.57 -14.85
CA LEU A 383 -10.73 -8.48 -15.02
C LEU A 383 -10.67 -7.61 -13.75
N VAL A 384 -9.52 -6.97 -13.54
CA VAL A 384 -9.33 -6.00 -12.45
C VAL A 384 -9.51 -4.56 -12.97
N GLY A 385 -10.03 -3.70 -12.11
CA GLY A 385 -10.18 -2.27 -12.34
C GLY A 385 -9.81 -1.50 -11.07
N PRO A 386 -8.52 -1.37 -10.73
CA PRO A 386 -8.07 -0.82 -9.45
C PRO A 386 -8.66 0.56 -9.13
N GLU A 387 -8.64 1.46 -10.10
CA GLU A 387 -9.10 2.85 -9.98
C GLU A 387 -10.62 2.96 -9.78
N GLU A 388 -11.39 1.93 -10.14
CA GLU A 388 -12.85 1.89 -9.96
C GLU A 388 -13.26 1.85 -8.50
N MET A 389 -12.36 1.43 -7.60
CA MET A 389 -12.60 1.47 -6.17
C MET A 389 -12.86 2.90 -5.66
N LEU A 390 -12.37 3.93 -6.38
CA LEU A 390 -12.60 5.34 -6.07
C LEU A 390 -13.79 5.96 -6.83
N LEU A 391 -14.42 5.22 -7.75
CA LEU A 391 -15.53 5.71 -8.56
C LEU A 391 -16.88 5.55 -7.87
N ASP A 392 -17.09 6.31 -6.80
CA ASP A 392 -18.43 6.52 -6.26
C ASP A 392 -19.10 7.77 -6.87
N MET A 393 -20.43 7.83 -6.75
CA MET A 393 -21.22 8.92 -7.34
C MET A 393 -20.88 10.29 -6.75
N PRO A 394 -20.81 10.49 -5.42
CA PRO A 394 -20.39 11.77 -4.85
C PRO A 394 -19.03 12.26 -5.36
N LYS A 395 -18.02 11.39 -5.41
CA LYS A 395 -16.66 11.73 -5.88
C LYS A 395 -16.64 12.03 -7.37
N THR A 396 -17.40 11.28 -8.16
CA THR A 396 -17.51 11.51 -9.61
C THR A 396 -18.14 12.87 -9.89
N VAL A 397 -19.24 13.21 -9.21
CA VAL A 397 -19.90 14.52 -9.34
C VAL A 397 -18.96 15.63 -8.87
N SER A 398 -18.29 15.46 -7.74
CA SER A 398 -17.36 16.46 -7.21
C SER A 398 -16.13 16.65 -8.12
N LEU A 399 -15.63 15.60 -8.76
CA LEU A 399 -14.57 15.70 -9.76
C LEU A 399 -15.02 16.56 -10.95
N LEU A 400 -16.21 16.29 -11.50
CA LEU A 400 -16.76 17.06 -12.62
C LEU A 400 -17.01 18.53 -12.23
N ASN A 401 -17.64 18.76 -11.07
CA ASN A 401 -17.87 20.11 -10.53
C ASN A 401 -16.56 20.89 -10.37
N GLY A 402 -15.52 20.25 -9.85
CA GLY A 402 -14.22 20.89 -9.69
C GLY A 402 -13.54 21.24 -11.01
N MET A 403 -13.60 20.36 -12.00
CA MET A 403 -13.06 20.63 -13.35
C MET A 403 -13.87 21.72 -14.08
N PHE A 404 -15.18 21.73 -13.90
CA PHE A 404 -16.06 22.76 -14.46
C PHE A 404 -15.81 24.12 -13.83
N SER A 405 -15.68 24.13 -12.50
CA SER A 405 -15.29 25.34 -11.77
C SER A 405 -13.94 25.84 -12.25
N MET A 406 -12.97 24.96 -12.50
CA MET A 406 -11.66 25.35 -13.01
C MET A 406 -11.74 26.03 -14.38
N ALA A 407 -12.56 25.50 -15.29
CA ALA A 407 -12.78 26.09 -16.61
C ALA A 407 -13.57 27.41 -16.56
N LYS A 408 -14.55 27.54 -15.65
CA LYS A 408 -15.43 28.72 -15.57
C LYS A 408 -14.90 29.84 -14.68
N TYR A 409 -14.34 29.48 -13.53
CA TYR A 409 -14.02 30.41 -12.44
C TYR A 409 -12.56 30.32 -12.00
N GLY A 410 -11.75 29.42 -12.58
CA GLY A 410 -10.36 29.19 -12.19
C GLY A 410 -10.26 28.31 -10.94
N LEU A 411 -9.04 28.20 -10.40
CA LEU A 411 -8.79 27.47 -9.16
C LEU A 411 -9.31 28.25 -7.95
N GLY A 412 -10.53 27.94 -7.53
CA GLY A 412 -11.20 28.47 -6.33
C GLY A 412 -12.18 27.45 -5.77
N ASP A 413 -12.98 27.84 -4.78
CA ASP A 413 -13.98 26.98 -4.12
C ASP A 413 -15.38 27.02 -4.78
N CYS A 414 -15.58 27.94 -5.73
CA CYS A 414 -16.85 28.17 -6.42
C CYS A 414 -17.50 26.88 -6.93
N ASN A 415 -18.79 26.67 -6.63
CA ASN A 415 -19.59 25.55 -7.14
C ASN A 415 -18.92 24.16 -6.97
N GLY A 416 -18.17 23.95 -5.89
CA GLY A 416 -17.44 22.70 -5.65
C GLY A 416 -16.06 22.65 -6.30
N GLY A 417 -15.46 23.81 -6.59
CA GLY A 417 -14.11 23.96 -7.14
C GLY A 417 -13.02 23.33 -6.28
N PHE A 418 -11.84 23.09 -6.88
CA PHE A 418 -10.71 22.45 -6.21
C PHE A 418 -9.84 23.40 -5.37
N GLY A 419 -10.09 24.70 -5.37
CA GLY A 419 -9.34 25.67 -4.56
C GLY A 419 -9.86 25.77 -3.13
N ASN A 420 -9.07 26.40 -2.26
CA ASN A 420 -9.45 26.71 -0.89
C ASN A 420 -10.27 28.03 -0.84
N TRP A 421 -11.19 28.10 0.11
CA TRP A 421 -11.83 29.35 0.51
C TRP A 421 -10.84 30.19 1.34
N ARG A 422 -10.36 31.31 0.79
CA ARG A 422 -9.49 32.23 1.53
C ARG A 422 -10.27 33.43 2.07
N HIS A 423 -10.27 33.54 3.40
CA HIS A 423 -10.75 34.70 4.15
C HIS A 423 -10.13 36.00 3.61
N GLY A 424 -10.96 36.93 3.14
CA GLY A 424 -10.53 38.24 2.62
C GLY A 424 -11.12 38.59 1.25
N MET A 425 -11.78 37.64 0.58
CA MET A 425 -12.64 37.92 -0.56
C MET A 425 -14.10 37.99 -0.07
N ASP A 426 -14.82 39.04 -0.47
CA ASP A 426 -16.19 39.33 -0.02
C ASP A 426 -17.12 38.11 -0.17
N TRP A 427 -18.07 37.94 0.76
CA TRP A 427 -19.03 36.82 0.91
C TRP A 427 -19.89 36.52 -0.35
N SER A 428 -19.76 37.34 -1.39
CA SER A 428 -20.60 37.40 -2.58
C SER A 428 -20.12 36.44 -3.68
N GLY A 429 -20.30 35.14 -3.48
CA GLY A 429 -20.45 34.15 -4.56
C GLY A 429 -19.35 34.05 -5.62
N CYS A 430 -19.60 33.17 -6.58
CA CYS A 430 -18.79 33.02 -7.78
C CYS A 430 -18.83 34.29 -8.63
N ASN A 431 -17.69 34.71 -9.19
CA ASN A 431 -17.66 35.78 -10.20
C ASN A 431 -18.35 35.33 -11.50
N SER A 432 -18.57 36.25 -12.42
CA SER A 432 -18.94 35.90 -13.80
C SER A 432 -17.89 34.97 -14.42
N GLU A 433 -18.36 34.04 -15.26
CA GLU A 433 -17.51 33.08 -15.94
C GLU A 433 -16.42 33.77 -16.77
N GLY A 434 -15.19 33.27 -16.71
CA GLY A 434 -14.03 33.79 -17.44
C GLY A 434 -13.31 34.98 -16.81
N LEU A 435 -13.80 35.54 -15.68
CA LEU A 435 -13.13 36.69 -15.05
C LEU A 435 -11.91 36.33 -14.20
N TYR A 436 -11.93 35.18 -13.53
CA TYR A 436 -10.83 34.62 -12.72
C TYR A 436 -10.23 35.50 -11.60
N ILE A 437 -10.72 36.72 -11.36
CA ILE A 437 -10.16 37.70 -10.39
C ILE A 437 -10.00 37.14 -8.97
N ARG A 438 -10.88 36.21 -8.56
CA ARG A 438 -10.89 35.58 -7.23
C ARG A 438 -10.22 34.20 -7.21
N ALA A 439 -9.72 33.73 -8.35
CA ALA A 439 -9.06 32.44 -8.45
C ALA A 439 -7.61 32.53 -7.98
N GLN A 440 -7.05 31.40 -7.54
CA GLN A 440 -5.61 31.25 -7.29
C GLN A 440 -4.81 31.14 -8.59
N GLY A 441 -5.48 30.81 -9.68
CA GLY A 441 -4.95 30.67 -11.03
C GLY A 441 -6.04 30.19 -11.97
N HIS A 442 -5.75 30.07 -13.26
CA HIS A 442 -6.74 29.72 -14.28
C HIS A 442 -6.10 28.97 -15.45
N LEU A 443 -6.93 28.35 -16.28
CA LEU A 443 -6.48 27.70 -17.51
C LEU A 443 -6.19 28.77 -18.56
N ASN A 444 -4.97 28.80 -19.09
CA ASN A 444 -4.52 29.83 -20.05
C ASN A 444 -4.42 29.30 -21.50
N PHE A 445 -4.80 28.04 -21.74
CA PHE A 445 -4.77 27.46 -23.08
C PHE A 445 -5.59 28.27 -24.09
N THR A 446 -4.99 28.51 -25.26
CA THR A 446 -5.66 29.14 -26.40
C THR A 446 -5.51 28.26 -27.63
N SER A 447 -6.55 28.23 -28.47
CA SER A 447 -6.51 27.66 -29.81
C SER A 447 -7.18 28.62 -30.77
N SER A 448 -6.73 28.61 -32.03
CA SER A 448 -7.23 29.50 -33.07
C SER A 448 -7.69 28.69 -34.28
N GLY A 449 -8.72 29.19 -34.98
CA GLY A 449 -9.29 28.52 -36.14
C GLY A 449 -10.79 28.25 -35.97
N SER A 450 -11.29 27.26 -36.69
CA SER A 450 -12.70 26.82 -36.60
C SER A 450 -12.96 26.03 -35.31
N SER A 451 -14.23 25.88 -34.93
CA SER A 451 -14.66 25.00 -33.84
C SER A 451 -14.12 23.57 -33.99
N ALA A 452 -14.06 23.05 -35.22
CA ALA A 452 -13.46 21.75 -35.51
C ALA A 452 -11.96 21.70 -35.15
N GLN A 453 -11.19 22.77 -35.43
CA GLN A 453 -9.77 22.83 -35.08
C GLN A 453 -9.59 22.85 -33.56
N VAL A 454 -10.32 23.73 -32.87
CA VAL A 454 -10.28 23.83 -31.40
C VAL A 454 -10.61 22.48 -30.74
N VAL A 455 -11.67 21.82 -31.20
CA VAL A 455 -12.07 20.51 -30.67
C VAL A 455 -11.04 19.42 -30.98
N ASN A 456 -10.37 19.47 -32.13
CA ASN A 456 -9.28 18.54 -32.45
C ASN A 456 -8.05 18.74 -31.55
N ASP A 457 -7.72 19.99 -31.23
CA ASP A 457 -6.61 20.32 -30.32
C ASP A 457 -6.94 19.81 -28.91
N LEU A 458 -8.15 20.09 -28.40
CA LEU A 458 -8.63 19.58 -27.11
C LEU A 458 -8.66 18.05 -27.07
N ALA A 459 -9.14 17.40 -28.13
CA ALA A 459 -9.14 15.95 -28.22
C ALA A 459 -7.72 15.38 -28.13
N THR A 460 -6.76 16.00 -28.81
CA THR A 460 -5.35 15.60 -28.76
C THR A 460 -4.79 15.75 -27.34
N LEU A 461 -5.01 16.90 -26.70
CA LEU A 461 -4.42 17.24 -25.41
C LEU A 461 -5.06 16.52 -24.21
N LEU A 462 -6.37 16.26 -24.25
CA LEU A 462 -7.12 15.73 -23.10
C LEU A 462 -7.47 14.24 -23.25
N THR A 463 -7.56 13.74 -24.48
CA THR A 463 -7.97 12.36 -24.77
C THR A 463 -6.95 11.58 -25.60
N ALA A 464 -5.77 12.15 -25.86
CA ALA A 464 -4.77 11.57 -26.78
C ALA A 464 -5.34 11.26 -28.19
N GLY A 465 -6.30 12.08 -28.64
CA GLY A 465 -6.97 11.94 -29.92
C GLY A 465 -8.13 10.92 -29.95
N ARG A 466 -8.44 10.24 -28.84
CA ARG A 466 -9.46 9.19 -28.79
C ARG A 466 -10.91 9.68 -28.83
N LEU A 467 -11.16 10.97 -28.58
CA LEU A 467 -12.50 11.55 -28.59
C LEU A 467 -13.26 11.20 -29.89
N GLY A 468 -14.39 10.51 -29.77
CA GLY A 468 -15.15 10.00 -30.91
C GLY A 468 -15.75 11.09 -31.80
N ALA A 469 -15.98 10.76 -33.07
CA ALA A 469 -16.47 11.72 -34.07
C ALA A 469 -17.83 12.35 -33.71
N GLY A 470 -18.73 11.57 -33.09
CA GLY A 470 -20.02 12.08 -32.61
C GLY A 470 -19.87 13.13 -31.51
N SER A 471 -19.02 12.85 -30.51
CA SER A 471 -18.70 13.80 -29.44
C SER A 471 -18.04 15.06 -30.01
N ARG A 472 -17.11 14.93 -30.96
CA ARG A 472 -16.49 16.09 -31.63
C ARG A 472 -17.53 16.97 -32.33
N ALA A 473 -18.45 16.37 -33.08
CA ALA A 473 -19.49 17.12 -33.78
C ALA A 473 -20.44 17.86 -32.83
N LEU A 474 -20.84 17.22 -31.73
CA LEU A 474 -21.67 17.84 -30.69
C LEU A 474 -20.93 19.02 -30.05
N ILE A 475 -19.67 18.82 -29.65
CA ILE A 475 -18.89 19.87 -29.00
C ILE A 475 -18.62 21.04 -29.94
N SER A 476 -18.36 20.79 -31.23
CA SER A 476 -18.21 21.85 -32.22
C SER A 476 -19.51 22.65 -32.38
N ALA A 477 -20.67 22.00 -32.39
CA ALA A 477 -21.96 22.68 -32.48
C ALA A 477 -22.23 23.57 -31.26
N GLU A 478 -21.95 23.07 -30.05
CA GLU A 478 -22.09 23.84 -28.80
C GLU A 478 -21.09 25.00 -28.74
N TYR A 479 -19.86 24.80 -29.22
CA TYR A 479 -18.88 25.88 -29.36
C TYR A 479 -19.39 26.99 -30.30
N ASP A 480 -19.92 26.63 -31.46
CA ASP A 480 -20.43 27.59 -32.46
C ASP A 480 -21.72 28.29 -32.01
N ALA A 481 -22.45 27.70 -31.07
CA ALA A 481 -23.65 28.29 -30.46
C ALA A 481 -23.35 29.27 -29.32
N ALA A 482 -22.12 29.28 -28.79
CA ALA A 482 -21.71 30.18 -27.71
C ALA A 482 -21.65 31.65 -28.16
N SER A 483 -21.74 32.59 -27.21
CA SER A 483 -21.79 34.02 -27.53
C SER A 483 -20.47 34.55 -28.11
N ASP A 484 -19.36 33.95 -27.69
CA ASP A 484 -18.02 34.25 -28.17
C ASP A 484 -17.09 33.03 -28.09
N ALA A 485 -15.91 33.13 -28.71
CA ALA A 485 -14.92 32.06 -28.74
C ALA A 485 -14.39 31.67 -27.35
N ALA A 486 -14.38 32.59 -26.38
CA ALA A 486 -13.91 32.30 -25.02
C ALA A 486 -14.95 31.48 -24.26
N GLU A 487 -16.24 31.81 -24.40
CA GLU A 487 -17.35 30.99 -23.90
C GLU A 487 -17.37 29.62 -24.57
N GLY A 488 -17.25 29.58 -25.90
CA GLY A 488 -17.18 28.33 -26.66
C GLY A 488 -16.05 27.42 -26.18
N LEU A 489 -14.86 27.98 -25.93
CA LEU A 489 -13.71 27.22 -25.43
C LEU A 489 -13.97 26.65 -24.03
N ARG A 490 -14.52 27.45 -23.10
CA ARG A 490 -14.88 26.98 -21.76
C ARG A 490 -15.92 25.86 -21.81
N LEU A 491 -16.90 25.97 -22.71
CA LEU A 491 -17.91 24.93 -22.90
C LEU A 491 -17.30 23.65 -23.50
N ALA A 492 -16.43 23.78 -24.49
CA ALA A 492 -15.73 22.66 -25.09
C ALA A 492 -14.83 21.91 -24.09
N GLN A 493 -14.08 22.64 -23.25
CA GLN A 493 -13.28 22.05 -22.16
C GLN A 493 -14.13 21.20 -21.21
N GLN A 494 -15.29 21.72 -20.79
CA GLN A 494 -16.22 21.00 -19.92
C GLN A 494 -16.78 19.74 -20.58
N LEU A 495 -17.23 19.84 -21.84
CA LEU A 495 -17.82 18.70 -22.55
C LEU A 495 -16.78 17.60 -22.83
N VAL A 496 -15.53 17.96 -23.13
CA VAL A 496 -14.44 16.97 -23.21
C VAL A 496 -14.18 16.34 -21.84
N ALA A 497 -14.17 17.12 -20.76
CA ALA A 497 -13.91 16.60 -19.41
C ALA A 497 -14.98 15.63 -18.88
N VAL A 498 -16.22 15.66 -19.40
CA VAL A 498 -17.28 14.68 -19.09
C VAL A 498 -17.23 13.45 -20.00
N SER A 499 -16.53 13.54 -21.13
CA SER A 499 -16.48 12.43 -22.08
C SER A 499 -15.85 11.18 -21.45
N PRO A 500 -16.39 9.98 -21.72
CA PRO A 500 -15.75 8.74 -21.26
C PRO A 500 -14.27 8.62 -21.67
N GLU A 501 -13.91 9.11 -22.86
CA GLU A 501 -12.54 9.11 -23.39
C GLU A 501 -11.56 9.99 -22.59
N PHE A 502 -12.07 10.99 -21.87
CA PHE A 502 -11.25 11.74 -20.92
C PHE A 502 -10.90 10.89 -19.69
N HIS A 503 -11.78 9.97 -19.29
CA HIS A 503 -11.65 9.18 -18.08
C HIS A 503 -10.95 7.83 -18.26
N SER A 504 -10.87 7.29 -19.48
CA SER A 504 -10.25 6.00 -19.79
C SER A 504 -9.06 6.11 -20.75
N THR A 505 -8.31 5.01 -20.90
CA THR A 505 -7.25 4.88 -21.92
C THR A 505 -7.70 4.20 -23.22
N ASN A 506 -8.86 3.53 -23.22
CA ASN A 506 -9.43 2.85 -24.38
C ASN A 506 -10.23 3.78 -25.32
N ILE A 507 -10.52 3.27 -26.52
CA ILE A 507 -11.51 3.84 -27.43
C ILE A 507 -12.91 3.47 -26.95
N VAL A 508 -13.77 4.47 -26.82
CA VAL A 508 -15.14 4.30 -26.36
C VAL A 508 -16.08 4.13 -27.56
N LYS A 509 -16.91 3.09 -27.53
CA LYS A 509 -17.93 2.83 -28.55
C LYS A 509 -19.32 2.96 -27.93
N PRO A 510 -20.12 3.97 -28.31
CA PRO A 510 -21.50 4.05 -27.86
C PRO A 510 -22.28 2.84 -28.40
N SER A 511 -23.05 2.18 -27.55
CA SER A 511 -23.87 1.03 -27.95
C SER A 511 -25.02 1.43 -28.88
N GLY A 512 -25.41 2.72 -28.87
CA GLY A 512 -26.61 3.22 -29.55
C GLY A 512 -27.92 2.72 -28.93
N LEU A 513 -27.84 1.89 -27.89
CA LEU A 513 -28.98 1.34 -27.19
C LEU A 513 -29.34 2.25 -26.01
N PRO A 514 -30.64 2.46 -25.72
CA PRO A 514 -31.05 3.14 -24.50
C PRO A 514 -30.51 2.37 -23.30
N ARG A 515 -30.05 3.11 -22.28
CA ARG A 515 -29.68 2.52 -20.99
C ARG A 515 -30.91 1.78 -20.44
N PRO A 516 -30.83 0.47 -20.18
CA PRO A 516 -31.96 -0.23 -19.57
C PRO A 516 -32.23 0.38 -18.19
N PRO A 517 -33.50 0.50 -17.78
CA PRO A 517 -33.81 0.95 -16.43
C PRO A 517 -33.14 0.01 -15.42
N PRO A 518 -32.62 0.53 -14.30
CA PRO A 518 -32.11 -0.32 -13.23
C PRO A 518 -33.20 -1.31 -12.84
N VAL A 519 -32.87 -2.60 -12.79
CA VAL A 519 -33.80 -3.62 -12.33
C VAL A 519 -34.04 -3.37 -10.85
N ALA A 520 -35.28 -3.06 -10.47
CA ALA A 520 -35.63 -2.93 -9.07
C ALA A 520 -35.29 -4.25 -8.36
N PRO A 521 -34.61 -4.23 -7.20
CA PRO A 521 -34.31 -5.44 -6.46
C PRO A 521 -35.64 -6.16 -6.16
N GLN A 522 -35.66 -7.48 -6.36
CA GLN A 522 -36.83 -8.25 -5.97
C GLN A 522 -36.92 -8.29 -4.45
N ALA A 523 -38.07 -7.91 -3.91
CA ALA A 523 -38.33 -8.01 -2.48
C ALA A 523 -38.12 -9.47 -2.04
N THR A 524 -37.27 -9.70 -1.06
CA THR A 524 -37.00 -11.04 -0.54
C THR A 524 -38.17 -11.59 0.29
N GLY A 525 -39.16 -10.74 0.61
CA GLY A 525 -40.30 -11.06 1.46
C GLY A 525 -39.92 -11.32 2.93
N THR A 526 -38.64 -11.13 3.27
CA THR A 526 -38.13 -11.28 4.64
C THR A 526 -38.28 -9.96 5.38
N ASP A 527 -38.82 -10.00 6.60
CA ASP A 527 -38.81 -8.84 7.49
C ASP A 527 -37.37 -8.38 7.72
N TYR A 528 -37.10 -7.10 7.47
CA TYR A 528 -35.80 -6.49 7.72
C TYR A 528 -35.98 -5.10 8.33
N LYS A 529 -34.96 -4.66 9.06
CA LYS A 529 -34.86 -3.28 9.52
C LYS A 529 -34.07 -2.49 8.48
N ALA A 530 -34.74 -1.59 7.76
CA ALA A 530 -34.07 -0.63 6.89
C ALA A 530 -33.50 0.52 7.74
N ILE A 531 -32.26 0.91 7.49
CA ILE A 531 -31.72 2.20 7.94
C ILE A 531 -31.74 3.11 6.72
N VAL A 532 -32.69 4.05 6.67
CA VAL A 532 -32.75 5.08 5.63
C VAL A 532 -31.85 6.22 6.07
N TYR A 533 -30.75 6.44 5.35
CA TYR A 533 -29.80 7.52 5.63
C TYR A 533 -30.03 8.68 4.67
N LEU A 534 -30.60 9.77 5.17
CA LEU A 534 -30.80 11.02 4.42
C LEU A 534 -29.63 11.96 4.70
N MET A 535 -28.69 12.08 3.76
CA MET A 535 -27.65 13.11 3.83
C MET A 535 -28.17 14.43 3.28
N PHE A 536 -28.44 15.38 4.17
CA PHE A 536 -28.62 16.79 3.81
C PHE A 536 -27.27 17.52 3.93
N ALA A 537 -26.93 18.34 2.94
CA ALA A 537 -25.74 19.20 3.04
C ALA A 537 -26.02 20.33 4.04
N GLY A 538 -25.40 20.27 5.22
CA GLY A 538 -25.53 21.28 6.29
C GLY A 538 -25.86 20.68 7.66
N GLY A 539 -26.02 21.53 8.67
CA GLY A 539 -26.53 21.11 9.97
C GLY A 539 -28.03 20.80 9.86
N CYS A 540 -28.42 19.53 10.00
CA CYS A 540 -29.82 19.15 10.08
C CYS A 540 -30.31 19.34 11.52
N ASP A 541 -31.15 20.35 11.72
CA ASP A 541 -31.89 20.52 12.96
C ASP A 541 -33.11 19.60 12.94
N SER A 542 -32.87 18.32 13.24
CA SER A 542 -33.89 17.27 13.16
C SER A 542 -35.13 17.55 14.01
N TYR A 543 -34.98 18.33 15.09
CA TYR A 543 -36.08 18.78 15.95
C TYR A 543 -37.02 19.76 15.25
N ASN A 544 -36.56 20.46 14.20
CA ASN A 544 -37.39 21.34 13.37
C ASN A 544 -37.69 20.73 11.99
N MET A 545 -37.12 19.56 11.67
CA MET A 545 -37.52 18.77 10.51
C MET A 545 -38.84 18.02 10.79
N LEU A 546 -38.96 17.43 11.98
CA LEU A 546 -40.13 16.69 12.45
C LEU A 546 -40.43 17.07 13.90
N ALA A 547 -41.59 17.67 14.14
CA ALA A 547 -42.02 18.14 15.46
C ALA A 547 -43.39 17.57 15.85
N PRO A 548 -43.70 17.39 17.14
CA PRO A 548 -45.06 17.09 17.58
C PRO A 548 -46.00 18.22 17.13
N LYS A 549 -47.24 17.92 16.75
CA LYS A 549 -48.21 18.95 16.35
C LYS A 549 -49.52 18.82 17.12
N GLU A 550 -50.18 17.66 17.04
CA GLU A 550 -51.43 17.40 17.76
C GLU A 550 -51.30 16.11 18.56
N CYS A 551 -51.38 16.24 19.88
CA CYS A 551 -51.07 15.17 20.82
C CYS A 551 -52.14 15.12 21.90
N ALA A 552 -53.08 14.18 21.79
CA ALA A 552 -54.23 14.07 22.69
C ALA A 552 -53.84 13.62 24.10
N ALA A 553 -52.82 12.75 24.23
CA ALA A 553 -52.41 12.15 25.49
C ALA A 553 -51.54 13.07 26.36
N LYS A 554 -50.74 13.94 25.75
CA LYS A 554 -49.84 14.90 26.41
C LYS A 554 -49.51 16.02 25.43
N ASP A 555 -49.54 17.27 25.89
CA ASP A 555 -49.18 18.43 25.06
C ASP A 555 -47.67 18.50 24.81
N LEU A 556 -47.21 17.68 23.87
CA LEU A 556 -45.80 17.62 23.46
C LEU A 556 -45.41 18.81 22.58
N TYR A 557 -46.36 19.50 21.95
CA TYR A 557 -46.06 20.72 21.20
C TYR A 557 -45.65 21.85 22.15
N SER A 558 -46.35 22.04 23.27
CA SER A 558 -45.94 23.03 24.26
C SER A 558 -44.57 22.70 24.88
N GLU A 559 -44.25 21.42 25.08
CA GLU A 559 -42.94 20.98 25.56
C GLU A 559 -41.84 21.27 24.54
N TYR A 560 -42.08 20.92 23.27
CA TYR A 560 -41.21 21.29 22.14
C TYR A 560 -40.97 22.80 22.09
N ASN A 561 -42.04 23.60 22.13
CA ASN A 561 -41.95 25.06 22.10
C ASN A 561 -41.18 25.63 23.30
N THR A 562 -41.32 25.02 24.48
CA THR A 562 -40.58 25.44 25.68
C THR A 562 -39.09 25.15 25.57
N VAL A 563 -38.73 24.00 25.01
CA VAL A 563 -37.31 23.60 24.85
C VAL A 563 -36.63 24.37 23.72
N ARG A 564 -37.36 24.68 22.66
CA ARG A 564 -36.82 25.26 21.42
C ARG A 564 -36.90 26.78 21.40
N GLU A 565 -37.72 27.38 22.26
CA GLU A 565 -37.85 28.82 22.43
C GLU A 565 -37.99 29.56 21.07
N GLN A 566 -37.05 30.44 20.74
CA GLN A 566 -37.12 31.32 19.56
C GLN A 566 -36.96 30.59 18.23
N VAL A 567 -36.51 29.33 18.24
CA VAL A 567 -36.34 28.52 17.03
C VAL A 567 -37.42 27.44 16.89
N ALA A 568 -38.44 27.44 17.74
CA ALA A 568 -39.59 26.56 17.58
C ALA A 568 -40.42 26.97 16.34
N LEU A 569 -40.83 25.99 15.53
CA LEU A 569 -41.74 26.21 14.41
C LEU A 569 -43.17 26.34 14.93
N ALA A 570 -43.90 27.33 14.43
CA ALA A 570 -45.32 27.50 14.69
C ALA A 570 -46.12 26.36 14.05
N PRO A 571 -47.33 26.03 14.53
CA PRO A 571 -48.11 24.92 13.97
C PRO A 571 -48.49 25.11 12.49
N GLY A 572 -48.49 26.36 12.01
CA GLY A 572 -48.72 26.72 10.60
C GLY A 572 -47.53 26.47 9.68
N GLU A 573 -46.32 26.38 10.23
CA GLU A 573 -45.06 26.11 9.51
C GLU A 573 -44.75 24.60 9.44
N LEU A 574 -45.71 23.77 9.91
CA LEU A 574 -45.62 22.33 10.04
C LEU A 574 -46.70 21.65 9.18
N LEU A 575 -46.29 20.88 8.17
CA LEU A 575 -47.14 20.04 7.33
C LEU A 575 -47.53 18.78 8.09
N SER A 576 -48.83 18.52 8.22
CA SER A 576 -49.32 17.41 9.04
C SER A 576 -49.04 16.04 8.40
N ILE A 577 -48.55 15.11 9.23
CA ILE A 577 -48.47 13.68 8.94
C ILE A 577 -49.10 12.89 10.10
N SER A 578 -49.73 11.75 9.79
CA SER A 578 -50.43 10.92 10.78
C SER A 578 -49.53 9.80 11.30
N ALA A 579 -49.43 9.62 12.61
CA ALA A 579 -48.63 8.55 13.20
C ALA A 579 -49.51 7.54 13.95
N THR A 580 -49.16 6.25 13.86
CA THR A 580 -49.77 5.17 14.66
C THR A 580 -48.81 4.71 15.76
N ASP A 581 -49.35 4.27 16.89
CA ASP A 581 -48.58 3.77 18.05
C ASP A 581 -47.57 4.78 18.65
N GLN A 582 -47.85 6.08 18.52
CA GLN A 582 -47.07 7.19 19.09
C GLN A 582 -47.90 8.00 20.08
N ILE A 583 -47.23 8.81 20.92
CA ILE A 583 -47.89 9.70 21.90
C ILE A 583 -48.68 10.83 21.22
N CYS A 584 -48.24 11.25 20.03
CA CYS A 584 -48.97 12.19 19.18
C CYS A 584 -49.62 11.46 18.01
N GLU A 585 -50.87 11.81 17.72
CA GLU A 585 -51.61 11.31 16.57
C GLU A 585 -51.18 12.05 15.28
N VAL A 586 -50.75 13.31 15.44
CA VAL A 586 -50.25 14.14 14.33
C VAL A 586 -48.89 14.72 14.66
N PHE A 587 -47.94 14.47 13.77
CA PHE A 587 -46.66 15.17 13.73
C PHE A 587 -46.64 16.17 12.57
N GLY A 588 -45.71 17.11 12.64
CA GLY A 588 -45.46 18.15 11.66
C GLY A 588 -44.11 17.98 10.98
N VAL A 589 -44.09 17.90 9.65
CA VAL A 589 -42.88 18.01 8.83
C VAL A 589 -42.68 19.47 8.45
N HIS A 590 -41.45 19.97 8.44
CA HIS A 590 -41.16 21.35 8.05
C HIS A 590 -41.81 21.74 6.69
N GLU A 591 -42.40 22.93 6.61
CA GLU A 591 -43.07 23.46 5.39
C GLU A 591 -42.25 23.42 4.09
N ASN A 592 -40.91 23.48 4.17
CA ASN A 592 -40.03 23.42 3.00
C ASN A 592 -39.76 21.99 2.52
N LEU A 593 -40.38 20.98 3.13
CA LEU A 593 -40.27 19.57 2.76
C LEU A 593 -41.63 18.99 2.30
N PRO A 594 -42.36 19.63 1.35
CA PRO A 594 -43.69 19.21 0.97
C PRO A 594 -43.71 17.80 0.33
N ASN A 595 -42.68 17.46 -0.44
CA ASN A 595 -42.58 16.15 -1.07
C ASN A 595 -42.42 15.03 -0.03
N VAL A 596 -41.73 15.29 1.09
CA VAL A 596 -41.55 14.30 2.16
C VAL A 596 -42.88 14.04 2.87
N ALA A 597 -43.61 15.11 3.22
CA ALA A 597 -44.93 14.99 3.82
C ALA A 597 -45.93 14.29 2.88
N GLN A 598 -45.87 14.60 1.58
CA GLN A 598 -46.69 13.96 0.57
C GLN A 598 -46.40 12.46 0.47
N MET A 599 -45.14 12.07 0.23
CA MET A 599 -44.76 10.66 0.11
C MET A 599 -45.10 9.85 1.37
N TYR A 600 -44.97 10.45 2.57
CA TYR A 600 -45.38 9.79 3.81
C TYR A 600 -46.89 9.53 3.85
N ASN A 601 -47.69 10.55 3.56
CA ASN A 601 -49.16 10.44 3.58
C ASN A 601 -49.70 9.54 2.46
N GLU A 602 -48.97 9.42 1.35
CA GLU A 602 -49.27 8.50 0.24
C GLU A 602 -48.84 7.05 0.53
N GLY A 603 -48.05 6.82 1.59
CA GLY A 603 -47.56 5.50 1.99
C GLY A 603 -46.27 5.05 1.30
N ASP A 604 -45.64 5.92 0.51
CA ASP A 604 -44.43 5.61 -0.26
C ASP A 604 -43.14 5.60 0.59
N LEU A 605 -43.21 6.08 1.84
CA LEU A 605 -42.09 6.09 2.80
C LEU A 605 -42.19 5.00 3.89
N LEU A 606 -43.19 4.11 3.83
CA LEU A 606 -43.48 3.09 4.85
C LEU A 606 -43.12 1.67 4.42
#